data_AF-A0A831LR37-F1
#
_entry.id   AF-A0A831LR37-F1
#
_cell.length_a   1.000
_cell.length_b   1.000
_cell.length_c   1.000
_cell.angle_alpha   90.00
_cell.angle_beta   90.00
_cell.angle_gamma   90.00
#
_symmetry.space_group_name_H-M   'P 1'
#
loop_
_entity.id
_entity.type
_entity.pdbx_description
1 polymer ?
#
loop_
_entity_poly.entity_id
_entity_poly.type
_entity_poly.pdbx_seq_one_letter_code
_entity_poly.pdbx_strand_id
1 'polypeptide(L)'
;MPKFILATCLSLILTGCVSTGSWPFLGPPPAERLFSAGLEEWSGKDGDPEAFDELINQHPDSSFAAAAEALVACGITSDKCSEQNAQLTEQLQALEQRHARTRQKLENEHQLNSELTGRLQELETNLEKFKQILIETEQYSP
;
A
#
# COMPACT_ATOMS: atom_id res chain seq x y z
N MET A 1 33.05 -54.43 -64.98
CA MET A 1 33.68 -53.30 -64.26
C MET A 1 32.68 -52.15 -64.17
N PRO A 2 32.13 -51.85 -62.99
CA PRO A 2 31.63 -50.52 -62.69
C PRO A 2 32.02 -50.12 -61.25
N LYS A 3 33.13 -49.39 -61.09
CA LYS A 3 33.61 -48.89 -59.78
C LYS A 3 33.65 -47.35 -59.72
N PHE A 4 32.84 -46.67 -60.53
CA PHE A 4 32.91 -45.21 -60.64
C PHE A 4 31.59 -44.47 -60.42
N ILE A 5 30.48 -45.16 -60.13
CA ILE A 5 29.16 -44.50 -59.95
C ILE A 5 28.92 -44.10 -58.49
N LEU A 6 29.53 -44.80 -57.53
CA LEU A 6 29.29 -44.57 -56.10
C LEU A 6 29.99 -43.33 -55.53
N ALA A 7 31.06 -42.86 -56.17
CA ALA A 7 31.82 -41.69 -55.71
C ALA A 7 31.15 -40.36 -56.08
N THR A 8 30.39 -40.30 -57.17
CA THR A 8 29.70 -39.08 -57.64
C THR A 8 28.41 -38.75 -56.88
N CYS A 9 27.77 -39.75 -56.26
CA CYS A 9 26.58 -39.50 -55.45
C CYS A 9 26.94 -38.99 -54.04
N LEU A 10 28.14 -39.30 -53.52
CA LEU A 10 28.57 -38.85 -52.20
C LEU A 10 29.05 -37.39 -52.20
N SER A 11 29.57 -36.89 -53.33
CA SER A 11 29.99 -35.49 -53.47
C SER A 11 28.83 -34.50 -53.55
N LEU A 12 27.61 -34.96 -53.89
CA LEU A 12 26.40 -34.12 -53.95
C LEU A 12 25.75 -33.91 -52.58
N ILE A 13 26.08 -34.74 -51.59
CA ILE A 13 25.57 -34.62 -50.21
C ILE A 13 26.45 -33.65 -49.38
N LEU A 14 27.70 -33.41 -49.80
CA LEU A 14 28.69 -32.61 -49.06
C LEU A 14 28.84 -31.15 -49.51
N THR A 15 28.14 -30.70 -50.54
CA THR A 15 28.09 -29.28 -50.95
C THR A 15 26.75 -28.60 -50.61
N GLY A 16 25.96 -29.21 -49.73
CA GLY A 16 24.71 -28.68 -49.19
C GLY A 16 24.86 -27.84 -47.91
N CYS A 17 26.08 -27.57 -47.43
CA CYS A 17 26.33 -26.51 -46.46
C CYS A 17 26.29 -25.15 -47.17
N VAL A 18 25.14 -24.83 -47.75
CA VAL A 18 24.77 -23.44 -47.98
C VAL A 18 24.79 -22.81 -46.60
N SER A 19 25.68 -21.81 -46.45
CA SER A 19 25.68 -20.83 -45.37
C SER A 19 24.25 -20.71 -44.85
N THR A 20 24.02 -21.09 -43.59
CA THR A 20 22.78 -20.79 -42.90
C THR A 20 22.55 -19.31 -43.15
N GLY A 21 21.69 -19.01 -44.12
CA GLY A 21 21.30 -17.65 -44.41
C GLY A 21 20.91 -17.12 -43.05
N SER A 22 21.49 -15.98 -42.68
CA SER A 22 20.88 -15.15 -41.67
C SER A 22 19.44 -14.99 -42.11
N TRP A 23 18.55 -15.84 -41.58
CA TRP A 23 17.13 -15.56 -41.58
C TRP A 23 17.08 -14.13 -41.05
N PRO A 24 16.37 -13.20 -41.71
CA PRO A 24 16.22 -11.89 -41.13
C PRO A 24 15.73 -12.17 -39.72
N PHE A 25 16.49 -11.67 -38.74
CA PHE A 25 16.11 -11.72 -37.34
C PHE A 25 14.77 -10.97 -37.34
N LEU A 26 13.67 -11.70 -37.54
CA LEU A 26 12.33 -11.15 -37.43
C LEU A 26 12.30 -10.80 -35.96
N GLY A 27 12.54 -9.52 -35.69
CA GLY A 27 12.53 -9.02 -34.33
C GLY A 27 11.18 -9.35 -33.70
N PRO A 28 11.08 -9.17 -32.38
CA PRO A 28 9.88 -9.54 -31.65
C PRO A 28 8.63 -9.01 -32.36
N PRO A 29 7.56 -9.81 -32.50
CA PRO A 29 6.33 -9.40 -33.13
C PRO A 29 5.85 -8.06 -32.55
N PRO A 30 5.17 -7.21 -33.35
CA PRO A 30 4.78 -5.86 -32.92
C PRO A 30 4.09 -5.81 -31.55
N ALA A 31 3.23 -6.80 -31.24
CA ALA A 31 2.57 -6.92 -29.94
C ALA A 31 3.54 -7.14 -28.77
N GLU A 32 4.60 -7.92 -28.95
CA GLU A 32 5.62 -8.16 -27.90
C GLU A 32 6.49 -6.93 -27.67
N ARG A 33 6.76 -6.14 -28.72
CA ARG A 33 7.47 -4.85 -28.61
C ARG A 33 6.66 -3.81 -27.84
N LEU A 34 5.37 -3.69 -28.14
CA LEU A 34 4.49 -2.77 -27.42
C LEU A 34 4.31 -3.20 -25.95
N PHE A 35 4.23 -4.51 -25.69
CA PHE A 35 4.16 -5.04 -24.33
C PHE A 35 5.45 -4.76 -23.53
N SER A 36 6.62 -4.99 -24.12
CA SER A 36 7.90 -4.69 -23.45
C SER A 36 8.08 -3.19 -23.22
N ALA A 37 7.72 -2.34 -24.18
CA ALA A 37 7.74 -0.89 -24.03
C ALA A 37 6.79 -0.42 -22.90
N GLY A 38 5.59 -1.00 -22.80
CA GLY A 38 4.65 -0.67 -21.73
C GLY A 38 5.12 -1.11 -20.35
N LEU A 39 5.82 -2.25 -20.24
CA LEU A 39 6.46 -2.67 -18.99
C LEU A 39 7.60 -1.73 -18.57
N GLU A 40 8.42 -1.29 -19.52
CA GLU A 40 9.49 -0.32 -19.25
C GLU A 40 8.92 1.01 -18.76
N GLU A 41 7.85 1.50 -19.39
CA GLU A 41 7.18 2.73 -18.98
C GLU A 41 6.54 2.61 -17.60
N TRP A 42 5.81 1.52 -17.35
CA TRP A 42 5.24 1.23 -16.02
C TRP A 42 6.33 1.21 -14.95
N SER A 43 7.46 0.56 -15.22
CA SER A 43 8.56 0.46 -14.23
C SER A 43 9.24 1.80 -13.93
N GLY A 44 9.11 2.78 -14.83
CA GLY A 44 9.86 4.04 -14.80
C GLY A 44 9.04 5.30 -14.51
N LYS A 45 7.70 5.26 -14.56
CA LYS A 45 6.84 6.43 -14.35
C LYS A 45 5.56 6.07 -13.59
N ASP A 46 5.04 7.05 -12.83
CA ASP A 46 3.67 7.03 -12.31
C ASP A 46 2.70 7.37 -13.47
N GLY A 47 1.99 6.36 -13.98
CA GLY A 47 0.95 6.54 -15.01
C GLY A 47 0.62 5.26 -15.78
N ASP A 48 -0.54 5.26 -16.43
CA ASP A 48 -0.94 4.20 -17.34
C ASP A 48 -0.05 4.24 -18.60
N PRO A 49 0.65 3.15 -18.96
CA PRO A 49 1.59 3.16 -20.07
C PRO A 49 0.86 3.22 -21.42
N GLU A 50 1.16 4.24 -22.23
CA GLU A 50 0.52 4.48 -23.54
C GLU A 50 0.72 3.29 -24.49
N ALA A 51 1.84 2.58 -24.36
CA ALA A 51 2.15 1.39 -25.15
C ALA A 51 1.23 0.19 -24.84
N PHE A 52 0.65 0.10 -23.63
CA PHE A 52 -0.38 -0.90 -23.32
C PHE A 52 -1.71 -0.56 -23.98
N ASP A 53 -2.12 0.70 -23.95
CA ASP A 53 -3.32 1.14 -24.67
C ASP A 53 -3.18 0.92 -26.18
N GLU A 54 -2.00 1.21 -26.73
CA GLU A 54 -1.71 0.94 -28.15
C GLU A 54 -1.78 -0.55 -28.48
N LEU A 55 -1.23 -1.40 -27.61
CA LEU A 55 -1.27 -2.85 -27.75
C LEU A 55 -2.70 -3.41 -27.73
N ILE A 56 -3.53 -2.93 -26.81
CA ILE A 56 -4.92 -3.37 -26.63
C ILE A 56 -5.76 -2.99 -27.87
N ASN A 57 -5.58 -1.77 -28.37
CA ASN A 57 -6.36 -1.27 -29.50
C ASN A 57 -5.91 -1.83 -30.85
N GLN A 58 -4.61 -2.01 -31.07
CA GLN A 58 -4.07 -2.43 -32.37
C GLN A 58 -3.95 -3.96 -32.50
N HIS A 59 -3.82 -4.68 -31.39
CA HIS A 59 -3.65 -6.13 -31.37
C HIS A 59 -4.53 -6.83 -30.32
N PRO A 60 -5.86 -6.66 -30.35
CA PRO A 60 -6.77 -7.16 -29.32
C PRO A 60 -6.77 -8.70 -29.19
N ASP A 61 -6.53 -9.41 -30.28
CA ASP A 61 -6.50 -10.88 -30.29
C ASP A 61 -5.19 -11.47 -29.75
N SER A 62 -4.22 -10.62 -29.39
CA SER A 62 -2.93 -11.05 -28.85
C SER A 62 -3.05 -11.43 -27.37
N SER A 63 -2.37 -12.50 -26.97
CA SER A 63 -2.23 -12.84 -25.53
C SER A 63 -1.57 -11.71 -24.72
N PHE A 64 -0.76 -10.88 -25.37
CA PHE A 64 -0.12 -9.73 -24.74
C PHE A 64 -1.10 -8.59 -24.46
N ALA A 65 -2.14 -8.41 -25.29
CA ALA A 65 -3.17 -7.40 -25.04
C ALA A 65 -3.99 -7.76 -23.79
N ALA A 66 -4.42 -9.01 -23.66
CA ALA A 66 -5.10 -9.48 -22.45
C ALA A 66 -4.22 -9.37 -21.19
N ALA A 67 -2.92 -9.62 -21.31
CA ALA A 67 -1.98 -9.43 -20.20
C ALA A 67 -1.81 -7.95 -19.83
N ALA A 68 -1.75 -7.04 -20.80
CA ALA A 68 -1.69 -5.61 -20.59
C ALA A 68 -2.96 -5.07 -19.91
N GLU A 69 -4.16 -5.49 -20.35
CA GLU A 69 -5.43 -5.13 -19.70
C GLU A 69 -5.45 -5.55 -18.22
N ALA A 70 -5.03 -6.79 -17.94
CA ALA A 70 -4.98 -7.29 -16.58
C ALA A 70 -4.00 -6.51 -15.70
N LEU A 71 -2.84 -6.12 -16.25
CA LEU A 71 -1.89 -5.28 -15.56
C LEU A 71 -2.50 -3.91 -15.27
N VAL A 72 -3.01 -3.18 -16.26
CA VAL A 72 -3.66 -1.85 -16.10
C VAL A 72 -4.73 -1.90 -15.02
N ALA A 73 -5.61 -2.91 -15.05
CA ALA A 73 -6.63 -3.09 -14.02
C ALA A 73 -6.03 -3.31 -12.61
N CYS A 74 -4.94 -4.07 -12.49
CA CYS A 74 -4.22 -4.23 -11.24
C CYS A 74 -3.58 -2.91 -10.75
N GLY A 75 -3.04 -2.08 -11.66
CA GLY A 75 -2.51 -0.75 -11.34
C GLY A 75 -3.58 0.16 -10.74
N ILE A 76 -4.71 0.32 -11.44
CA ILE A 76 -5.84 1.14 -10.99
C ILE A 76 -6.37 0.70 -9.62
N THR A 77 -6.46 -0.62 -9.39
CA THR A 77 -6.91 -1.15 -8.08
C THR A 77 -5.87 -0.93 -6.97
N SER A 78 -4.58 -0.99 -7.30
CA SER A 78 -3.49 -0.69 -6.38
C SER A 78 -3.51 0.78 -5.94
N ASP A 79 -3.65 1.71 -6.88
CA ASP A 79 -3.71 3.14 -6.60
C ASP A 79 -4.92 3.49 -5.74
N LYS A 80 -6.09 2.97 -6.11
CA LYS A 80 -7.31 3.14 -5.31
C LYS A 80 -7.16 2.59 -3.90
N CYS A 81 -6.50 1.45 -3.73
CA CYS A 81 -6.22 0.89 -2.40
C CYS A 81 -5.23 1.77 -1.62
N SER A 82 -4.21 2.31 -2.29
CA SER A 82 -3.24 3.25 -1.71
C SER A 82 -3.92 4.51 -1.20
N GLU A 83 -4.79 5.13 -2.01
CA GLU A 83 -5.57 6.31 -1.62
C GLU A 83 -6.47 6.02 -0.41
N GLN A 84 -7.18 4.89 -0.42
CA GLN A 84 -8.01 4.48 0.71
C GLN A 84 -7.19 4.26 1.99
N ASN A 85 -6.01 3.65 1.88
CA ASN A 85 -5.12 3.46 3.01
C ASN A 85 -4.59 4.80 3.54
N ALA A 86 -4.26 5.75 2.67
CA ALA A 86 -3.86 7.10 3.08
C ALA A 86 -4.99 7.80 3.85
N GLN A 87 -6.22 7.74 3.34
CA GLN A 87 -7.40 8.29 4.01
C GLN A 87 -7.67 7.64 5.37
N LEU A 88 -7.61 6.31 5.46
CA LEU A 88 -7.79 5.58 6.72
C LEU A 88 -6.69 5.91 7.74
N THR A 89 -5.45 6.10 7.27
CA THR A 89 -4.32 6.49 8.12
C THR A 89 -4.54 7.87 8.72
N GLU A 90 -4.99 8.84 7.92
CA GLU A 90 -5.33 10.19 8.40
C GLU A 90 -6.46 10.14 9.44
N GLN A 91 -7.51 9.35 9.19
CA GLN A 91 -8.63 9.18 10.11
C GLN A 91 -8.19 8.54 11.44
N LEU A 92 -7.34 7.52 11.39
CA LEU A 92 -6.77 6.89 12.58
C LEU A 92 -5.96 7.89 13.41
N GLN A 93 -5.10 8.67 12.75
CA GLN A 93 -4.30 9.69 13.43
C GLN A 93 -5.18 10.75 14.11
N ALA A 94 -6.23 11.21 13.42
CA ALA A 94 -7.19 12.15 14.00
C ALA A 94 -7.93 11.56 15.22
N LEU A 95 -8.30 10.27 15.15
CA LEU A 95 -8.99 9.57 16.22
C LEU A 95 -8.07 9.35 17.43
N GLU A 96 -6.81 8.96 17.22
CA GLU A 96 -5.79 8.83 18.26
C GLU A 96 -5.56 10.16 18.99
N GLN A 97 -5.43 11.26 18.24
CA GLN A 97 -5.30 12.60 18.83
C GLN A 97 -6.52 12.98 19.67
N ARG A 98 -7.73 12.68 19.19
CA ARG A 98 -8.97 12.94 19.93
C ARG A 98 -9.04 12.09 21.20
N HIS A 99 -8.63 10.83 21.13
CA HIS A 99 -8.59 9.93 22.28
C HIS A 99 -7.58 10.42 23.32
N ALA A 100 -6.38 10.81 22.91
CA ALA A 100 -5.37 11.37 23.80
C ALA A 100 -5.87 12.64 24.52
N ARG A 101 -6.51 13.57 23.80
CA ARG A 101 -7.13 14.76 24.39
C ARG A 101 -8.23 14.43 25.39
N THR A 102 -9.07 13.45 25.07
CA THR A 102 -10.17 13.03 25.96
C THR A 102 -9.63 12.38 27.23
N ARG A 103 -8.63 11.53 27.09
CA ARG A 103 -7.95 10.89 28.23
C ARG A 103 -7.33 11.93 29.17
N GLN A 104 -6.61 12.91 28.62
CA GLN A 104 -6.03 13.99 29.41
C GLN A 104 -7.10 14.79 30.16
N LYS A 105 -8.22 15.12 29.51
CA LYS A 105 -9.34 15.80 30.18
C LYS A 105 -9.91 14.98 31.32
N LEU A 106 -10.12 13.69 31.11
CA LEU A 106 -10.64 12.79 32.15
C LEU A 106 -9.70 12.73 33.37
N GLU A 107 -8.39 12.67 33.13
CA GLU A 107 -7.38 12.65 34.19
C GLU A 107 -7.37 13.98 34.99
N ASN A 108 -7.48 15.12 34.29
CA ASN A 108 -7.59 16.42 34.94
C ASN A 108 -8.87 16.52 35.80
N GLU A 109 -10.02 16.07 35.30
CA GLU A 109 -11.28 16.06 36.06
C GLU A 109 -11.20 15.15 37.28
N HIS A 110 -10.57 13.99 37.14
CA HIS A 110 -10.36 13.07 38.27
C HIS A 110 -9.47 13.72 39.34
N GLN A 111 -8.40 14.40 38.94
CA GLN A 111 -7.52 15.12 39.87
C GLN A 111 -8.27 16.25 40.58
N LEU A 112 -9.03 17.06 39.84
CA LEU A 112 -9.84 18.13 40.41
C LEU A 112 -10.86 17.60 41.41
N ASN A 113 -11.55 16.51 41.07
CA ASN A 113 -12.52 15.87 41.95
C ASN A 113 -11.87 15.35 43.25
N SER A 114 -10.68 14.75 43.14
CA SER A 114 -9.93 14.30 44.32
C SER A 114 -9.54 15.46 45.24
N GLU A 115 -9.15 16.61 44.68
CA GLU A 115 -8.82 17.81 45.46
C GLU A 115 -10.05 18.39 46.16
N LEU A 116 -11.17 18.52 45.43
CA LEU A 116 -12.43 19.01 45.99
C LEU A 116 -12.95 18.09 47.10
N THR A 117 -12.84 16.78 46.92
CA THR A 117 -13.19 15.78 47.94
C THR A 117 -12.35 15.96 49.19
N GLY A 118 -11.03 16.18 49.05
CA GLY A 118 -10.15 16.46 50.18
C GLY A 118 -10.54 17.74 50.94
N ARG A 119 -10.84 18.83 50.21
CA ARG A 119 -11.30 20.09 50.82
C ARG A 119 -12.64 19.93 51.55
N LEU A 120 -13.57 19.14 51.00
CA LEU A 120 -14.83 18.84 51.66
C LEU A 120 -14.61 18.11 53.00
N GLN A 121 -13.76 17.09 53.02
CA GLN A 121 -13.42 16.38 54.25
C GLN A 121 -12.75 17.29 55.30
N GLU A 122 -11.88 18.20 54.87
CA GLU A 122 -11.27 19.18 55.77
C GLU A 122 -12.32 20.13 56.37
N LEU A 123 -13.25 20.63 55.56
CA LEU A 123 -14.35 21.48 56.00
C LEU A 123 -15.28 20.74 56.98
N GLU A 124 -15.64 19.49 56.67
CA GLU A 124 -16.44 18.65 57.56
C GLU A 124 -15.74 18.43 58.91
N THR A 125 -14.44 18.14 58.87
CA THR A 125 -13.62 17.96 60.09
C THR A 125 -13.58 19.25 60.92
N ASN A 126 -13.39 20.40 60.27
CA ASN A 126 -13.36 21.70 60.95
C ASN A 126 -14.72 22.06 61.55
N LEU A 127 -15.81 21.76 60.84
CA LEU A 127 -17.17 21.95 61.34
C LEU A 127 -17.42 21.11 62.59
N GLU A 128 -16.98 19.85 62.59
CA GLU A 128 -17.13 18.98 63.75
C GLU A 128 -16.29 19.45 64.95
N LYS A 129 -15.07 19.94 64.71
CA LYS A 129 -14.26 20.60 65.75
C LYS A 129 -14.97 21.84 66.32
N PHE A 130 -15.55 22.68 65.48
CA PHE A 130 -16.29 23.87 65.94
C PHE A 130 -17.50 23.49 66.80
N LYS A 131 -18.26 22.46 66.41
CA LYS A 131 -19.36 21.95 67.25
C LYS A 131 -18.86 21.49 68.61
N GLN A 132 -17.78 20.72 68.64
CA GLN A 132 -17.20 20.21 69.88
C GLN A 132 -16.78 21.37 70.80
N ILE A 133 -16.10 22.38 70.26
CA ILE A 133 -15.72 23.59 71.01
C ILE A 133 -16.96 24.30 71.55
N LEU A 134 -18.02 24.48 70.76
CA LEU A 134 -19.25 25.12 71.23
C LEU A 134 -19.88 24.37 72.40
N ILE A 135 -19.98 23.05 72.31
CA ILE A 135 -20.51 22.19 73.39
C ILE A 135 -19.66 22.35 74.66
N GLU A 136 -18.33 22.31 74.52
CA GLU A 136 -17.42 22.50 75.66
C GLU A 136 -17.61 23.90 76.28
N THR A 137 -17.70 24.94 75.45
CA THR A 137 -17.85 26.32 75.94
C THR A 137 -19.17 26.52 76.69
N GLU A 138 -20.27 25.91 76.22
CA GLU A 138 -21.57 25.93 76.90
C GLU A 138 -21.55 25.16 78.22
N GLN A 139 -20.86 24.01 78.29
CA GLN A 139 -20.78 23.19 79.51
C GLN A 139 -19.89 23.81 80.61
N TYR A 140 -18.91 24.63 80.24
CA TYR A 140 -18.00 25.31 81.17
C TYR A 140 -18.34 26.79 81.41
N SER A 141 -19.48 27.28 80.92
CA SER A 141 -19.98 28.62 81.24
C SER A 141 -20.67 28.61 82.61
N PRO A 142 -20.18 29.36 83.62
CA PRO A 142 -20.76 29.43 84.96
C PRO A 142 -22.13 30.10 85.01
#